data_AF-A0A953GMW0-F1
#
_entry.id   AF-A0A953GMW0-F1
#
_cell.length_a   1.000
_cell.length_b   1.000
_cell.length_c   1.000
_cell.angle_alpha   90.00
_cell.angle_beta   90.00
_cell.angle_gamma   90.00
#
_symmetry.space_group_name_H-M   'P 1'
#
loop_
_entity.id
_entity.type
_entity.pdbx_description
1 polymer ?
#
loop_
_entity_poly.entity_id
_entity_poly.type
_entity_poly.pdbx_seq_one_letter_code
_entity_poly.pdbx_strand_id
1 'polypeptide(L)' 'KRALVRYALKVVRMDIDPEHNPFGLALDCYANAPQRIEAPQASAPAGKPATPVSPAAPLQGETP' A
#
# COMPACT_ATOMS: atom_id res chain seq x y z
N LYS A 1 15.23 2.81 -14.63
CA LYS A 1 13.92 2.51 -14.00
C LYS A 1 14.19 1.65 -12.75
N ARG A 2 13.77 2.07 -11.55
CA ARG A 2 13.95 1.30 -10.30
C ARG A 2 12.57 0.80 -9.83
N ALA A 3 12.51 -0.43 -9.32
CA ALA A 3 11.30 -1.03 -8.78
C ALA A 3 11.56 -1.51 -7.34
N LEU A 4 10.55 -1.40 -6.48
CA LEU A 4 10.61 -1.96 -5.14
C LEU A 4 10.28 -3.46 -5.21
N VAL A 5 11.07 -4.29 -4.52
CA VAL A 5 10.93 -5.76 -4.55
C VAL A 5 10.99 -6.28 -3.11
N ARG A 6 10.03 -7.13 -2.76
CA ARG A 6 10.00 -7.93 -1.52
C ARG A 6 10.72 -9.25 -1.78
N TYR A 7 11.75 -9.51 -0.98
CA TYR A 7 12.46 -10.79 -0.93
C TYR A 7 12.04 -11.52 0.33
N ALA A 8 11.33 -12.64 0.19
CA ALA A 8 11.08 -13.53 1.31
C ALA A 8 12.38 -14.27 1.61
N LEU A 9 12.97 -14.06 2.78
CA LEU A 9 14.19 -14.74 3.22
C LEU A 9 13.83 -15.96 4.06
N LYS A 10 14.53 -17.08 3.86
CA LYS A 10 14.39 -18.25 4.72
C LYS A 10 15.39 -18.13 5.87
N VAL A 11 14.89 -18.19 7.09
CA VAL A 11 15.72 -18.19 8.30
C VAL A 11 15.74 -19.60 8.87
N VAL A 12 16.93 -20.14 9.12
CA VAL A 12 17.13 -21.47 9.71
C VAL A 12 17.93 -21.36 11.00
N ARG A 13 17.80 -22.36 11.87
CA ARG A 13 18.63 -22.46 13.06
C ARG A 13 20.05 -22.87 12.67
N MET A 14 21.03 -22.13 13.18
CA MET A 14 22.46 -22.40 13.00
C MET A 14 23.15 -22.17 14.35
N ASP A 15 23.18 -23.24 15.14
CA ASP A 15 23.74 -23.30 16.49
C ASP A 15 25.27 -23.44 16.38
N ILE A 16 25.94 -22.35 16.01
CA ILE A 16 27.39 -22.24 16.02
C ILE A 16 27.83 -21.44 17.24
N ASP A 17 29.14 -21.20 17.35
CA ASP A 17 29.74 -20.46 18.45
C ASP A 17 28.92 -19.20 18.83
N PRO A 18 28.45 -19.10 20.09
CA PRO A 18 27.54 -18.05 20.51
C PRO A 18 28.20 -16.67 20.62
N GLU A 19 29.53 -16.58 20.69
CA GLU A 19 30.22 -15.28 20.60
C GLU A 19 30.14 -14.71 19.18
N HIS A 20 30.15 -15.59 18.18
CA HIS A 20 30.08 -15.20 16.76
C HIS A 20 28.64 -15.17 16.21
N ASN A 21 27.75 -16.01 16.73
CA ASN A 21 26.33 -16.05 16.36
C ASN A 21 25.44 -16.13 17.61
N PRO A 22 25.20 -15.00 18.29
CA PRO A 22 24.44 -14.98 19.54
C PRO A 22 22.98 -15.37 19.37
N PHE A 23 22.44 -15.31 18.15
CA PHE A 23 21.05 -15.64 17.86
C PHE A 23 20.86 -17.10 17.42
N GLY A 24 21.95 -17.77 17.05
CA GLY A 24 21.88 -19.14 16.52
C GLY A 24 21.03 -19.25 15.25
N LEU A 25 21.05 -18.24 14.38
CA LEU A 25 20.26 -18.17 13.14
C LEU A 25 21.15 -17.95 11.91
N ALA A 26 20.68 -18.40 10.76
CA ALA A 26 21.30 -18.13 9.45
C ALA A 26 20.25 -17.92 8.35
N LEU A 27 20.65 -17.27 7.27
CA LEU A 27 19.83 -17.10 6.07
C LEU A 27 20.11 -18.22 5.08
N ASP A 28 19.10 -19.03 4.78
CA ASP A 28 19.14 -20.10 3.79
C ASP A 28 18.46 -19.63 2.48
N CYS A 29 19.07 -18.62 1.86
CA CYS A 29 18.58 -18.02 0.62
C CYS A 29 17.12 -17.50 0.71
N TYR A 30 16.43 -17.48 -0.44
CA TYR A 30 15.06 -16.99 -0.56
C TYR A 30 14.07 -18.10 -0.24
N ALA A 31 13.07 -17.78 0.58
CA ALA A 31 11.96 -18.67 0.88
C ALA A 31 10.97 -18.78 -0.29
N ASN A 32 10.86 -17.73 -1.12
CA ASN A 32 9.96 -17.66 -2.27
C ASN A 32 10.55 -16.77 -3.37
N ALA A 33 9.92 -16.81 -4.55
CA ALA A 33 10.28 -15.91 -5.65
C ALA A 33 10.11 -14.43 -5.24
N PRO A 34 11.02 -13.53 -5.66
CA PRO A 34 10.92 -12.11 -5.35
C PRO A 34 9.63 -11.49 -5.90
N GLN A 35 8.95 -10.70 -5.08
CA GLN A 35 7.67 -10.08 -5.43
C GLN A 35 7.84 -8.59 -5.67
N ARG A 36 7.36 -8.09 -6.81
CA ARG A 36 7.38 -6.64 -7.08
C ARG A 36 6.35 -5.94 -6.20
N ILE A 37 6.76 -4.87 -5.53
CA ILE A 37 5.88 -3.98 -4.79
C ILE A 37 5.46 -2.85 -5.72
N GLU A 38 4.16 -2.65 -5.88
CA GLU A 38 3.61 -1.46 -6.52
C GLU A 38 3.59 -0.31 -5.51
N ALA A 39 4.01 0.88 -5.93
CA ALA A 39 3.89 2.06 -5.09
C ALA A 39 2.39 2.35 -4.91
N PRO A 40 1.92 2.63 -3.68
CA PRO A 40 0.57 3.15 -3.49
C PRO A 40 0.40 4.36 -4.40
N GLN A 41 -0.62 4.34 -5.26
CA GLN A 41 -0.96 5.52 -6.04
C GLN A 41 -1.36 6.58 -5.02
N ALA A 42 -0.62 7.70 -4.99
CA ALA A 42 -0.96 8.82 -4.15
C ALA A 42 -2.41 9.18 -4.46
N SER A 43 -3.31 8.90 -3.53
CA SER A 43 -4.71 9.30 -3.63
C SER A 43 -4.70 10.81 -3.81
N ALA A 44 -5.11 11.26 -5.01
CA ALA A 44 -5.22 12.68 -5.31
C ALA A 44 -6.04 13.34 -4.18
N PRO A 45 -5.62 14.52 -3.67
CA PRO A 45 -6.41 15.21 -2.66
C PRO A 45 -7.79 15.45 -3.24
N ALA A 46 -8.81 14.96 -2.54
CA ALA A 46 -10.21 15.10 -2.91
C ALA A 46 -10.49 16.56 -3.23
N GLY A 47 -10.72 16.83 -4.52
CA GLY A 47 -11.20 18.13 -4.99
C GLY A 47 -12.51 18.46 -4.29
N LYS A 48 -12.62 19.71 -3.83
CA LYS A 48 -13.78 20.39 -3.27
C LYS A 48 -15.13 19.75 -3.69
N PRO A 49 -16.07 19.51 -2.76
CA PRO A 49 -17.43 19.12 -3.13
C PRO A 49 -18.05 20.25 -3.95
N ALA A 50 -18.19 20.03 -5.25
CA ALA A 50 -19.05 20.82 -6.10
C ALA A 50 -20.49 20.52 -5.68
N THR A 51 -21.13 21.56 -5.16
CA THR A 51 -22.56 21.63 -4.84
C THR A 51 -23.39 21.07 -6.00
N PRO A 52 -24.26 20.06 -5.80
CA PRO A 52 -25.28 19.76 -6.79
C PRO A 52 -26.32 20.88 -6.75
N VAL A 53 -26.32 21.76 -7.74
CA VAL A 53 -27.45 22.66 -7.98
C VAL A 53 -28.59 21.83 -8.56
N SER A 54 -29.57 21.51 -7.71
CA SER A 54 -30.87 20.98 -8.13
C SER A 54 -31.59 21.98 -9.03
N PRO A 55 -32.16 21.59 -10.18
CA PRO A 55 -33.12 22.42 -10.89
C PRO A 55 -34.52 22.14 -10.33
N ALA A 56 -34.95 22.91 -9.32
CA ALA A 56 -36.34 22.93 -8.89
C ALA A 56 -37.05 24.13 -9.52
N ALA A 57 -38.15 23.84 -10.21
CA ALA A 57 -39.01 24.70 -11.01
C ALA A 57 -39.41 26.04 -10.36
N PRO A 58 -39.62 27.12 -11.15
CA PRO A 58 -40.25 28.32 -10.63
C PRO A 58 -41.77 28.08 -10.45
N LEU A 59 -42.22 28.13 -9.20
CA LEU A 59 -43.61 28.42 -8.85
C LEU A 59 -43.89 29.88 -9.22
N GLN A 60 -44.59 30.10 -10.33
CA GLN A 60 -45.27 31.37 -10.59
C GLN A 60 -46.76 31.17 -10.31
N GLY A 61 -47.23 31.86 -9.28
CA GLY A 61 -48.64 31.95 -8.91
C GLY A 61 -49.38 33.03 -9.70
N GLU A 62 -50.69 32.96 -9.53
CA GLU A 62 -51.72 34.01 -9.68
C GLU A 62 -52.14 34.42 -11.11
N THR A 63 -53.32 33.91 -11.53
CA THR A 63 -54.59 34.60 -11.88
C THR A 63 -54.50 35.83 -12.82
N PRO A 64 -55.40 36.03 -13.82
CA PRO A 64 -56.87 36.06 -13.71
C PRO A 64 -57.66 34.93 -14.39
#